data_AF-A0A1W9TQD6-F1
#
_entry.id   AF-A0A1W9TQD6-F1
#
_cell.length_a   1.000
_cell.length_b   1.000
_cell.length_c   1.000
_cell.angle_alpha   90.00
_cell.angle_beta   90.00
_cell.angle_gamma   90.00
#
_symmetry.space_group_name_H-M   'P 1'
#
loop_
_entity.id
_entity.type
_entity.pdbx_description
1 polymer ?
#
loop_
_entity_poly.entity_id
_entity_poly.type
_entity_poly.pdbx_seq_one_letter_code
_entity_poly.pdbx_strand_id
1 'polypeptide(L)' 'MKPYPKYKDSGVEWIGEVPEEWEILPIKYVVKIPVTDGPHETPELLNEGIPFISAEAIKKVSD' A
#
# COMPACT_ATOMS: atom_id res chain seq x y z
N MET A 1 -7.49 -0.09 22.49
CA MET A 1 -6.10 -0.42 22.07
C MET A 1 -5.13 -0.01 23.17
N LYS A 2 -4.03 -0.75 23.37
CA LYS A 2 -2.98 -0.36 24.32
C LYS A 2 -1.95 0.52 23.59
N PRO A 3 -1.45 1.61 24.20
CA PRO A 3 -0.40 2.43 23.62
C PRO A 3 0.93 1.69 23.57
N TYR A 4 1.83 2.12 22.68
CA TYR A 4 3.19 1.58 22.60
C TYR A 4 4.06 2.14 23.74
N PRO A 5 5.11 1.42 24.19
CA PRO A 5 5.93 1.87 25.33
C PRO A 5 6.74 3.14 25.09
N LYS A 6 7.15 3.37 23.84
CA LYS A 6 7.97 4.51 23.41
C LYS A 6 7.63 4.90 21.97
N TYR A 7 7.89 6.17 21.68
CA TYR A 7 7.64 6.78 20.39
C TYR A 7 8.85 7.61 19.96
N LYS A 8 9.02 7.74 18.65
CA LYS A 8 10.03 8.57 18.01
C LYS A 8 9.39 9.43 16.92
N ASP A 9 10.03 10.55 16.59
CA ASP A 9 9.63 11.37 15.46
C ASP A 9 9.82 10.59 14.14
N SER A 10 8.81 10.58 13.28
CA SER A 10 8.87 9.87 12.00
C SER A 10 9.74 10.56 10.93
N GLY A 11 10.08 11.84 11.13
CA GLY A 11 10.68 12.70 10.12
C GLY A 11 9.71 13.14 9.01
N VAL A 12 8.41 12.81 9.13
CA VAL A 12 7.37 13.14 8.15
C VAL A 12 6.25 13.92 8.84
N GLU A 13 6.12 15.21 8.49
CA GLU A 13 5.25 16.17 9.20
C GLU A 13 3.81 15.69 9.39
N TRP A 14 3.19 15.10 8.35
CA TRP A 14 1.80 14.65 8.41
C TRP A 14 1.60 13.35 9.21
N ILE A 15 2.67 12.60 9.51
CA ILE A 15 2.62 11.35 10.28
C ILE A 15 2.80 11.64 11.78
N GLY A 16 3.72 12.54 12.14
CA GLY A 16 4.05 12.85 13.53
C GLY A 16 4.88 11.73 14.18
N GLU A 17 4.52 11.32 15.40
CA GLU A 17 5.24 10.29 16.16
C GLU A 17 4.78 8.87 15.82
N VAL A 18 5.75 7.95 15.75
CA VAL A 18 5.56 6.52 15.50
C VAL A 18 6.18 5.68 16.61
N PRO A 19 5.79 4.42 16.80
CA PRO A 19 6.44 3.55 17.78
C PRO A 19 7.95 3.46 17.53
N GLU A 20 8.73 3.49 18.62
CA GLU A 20 10.20 3.49 18.57
C GLU A 20 10.77 2.34 17.73
N GLU A 21 10.16 1.15 17.81
CA GLU A 21 10.60 -0.07 17.14
C GLU A 21 10.24 -0.12 15.64
N TRP A 22 9.48 0.83 15.11
CA TRP A 22 9.10 0.83 13.69
C TRP A 22 10.23 1.31 12.81
N GLU A 23 10.44 0.63 11.68
CA GLU A 23 11.34 1.10 10.63
C GLU A 23 10.59 1.99 9.64
N ILE A 24 11.24 3.08 9.18
CA ILE A 24 10.70 3.98 8.15
C ILE A 24 11.40 3.67 6.83
N LEU A 25 10.65 3.10 5.88
CA LEU A 25 11.19 2.63 4.60
C LEU A 25 10.29 3.04 3.43
N PRO A 26 10.85 3.43 2.27
CA PRO A 26 10.08 3.58 1.04
C PRO A 26 9.43 2.27 0.60
N ILE A 27 8.13 2.30 0.26
CA ILE A 27 7.34 1.12 -0.12
C ILE A 27 7.97 0.27 -1.24
N LYS A 28 8.66 0.91 -2.18
CA LYS A 28 9.35 0.25 -3.30
C LYS A 28 10.41 -0.78 -2.89
N TYR A 29 10.91 -0.71 -1.65
CA TYR A 29 11.86 -1.69 -1.10
C TYR A 29 11.19 -2.82 -0.32
N VAL A 30 9.88 -2.70 -0.04
CA VAL A 30 9.10 -3.69 0.74
C VAL A 30 8.35 -4.64 -0.19
N VAL A 31 7.92 -4.17 -1.36
CA VAL A 31 7.15 -4.96 -2.33
C VAL A 31 8.05 -5.83 -3.20
N LYS A 32 7.61 -7.08 -3.47
CA LYS A 32 8.34 -8.02 -4.35
C LYS A 32 8.29 -7.61 -5.82
N ILE A 33 7.20 -6.96 -6.24
CA ILE A 33 6.97 -6.52 -7.62
C ILE A 33 7.03 -4.99 -7.64
N PRO A 34 7.77 -4.37 -8.58
CA PRO A 34 7.80 -2.92 -8.72
C PRO A 34 6.41 -2.33 -8.94
N VAL A 35 6.14 -1.19 -8.30
CA VAL A 35 4.95 -0.39 -8.60
C VAL A 35 5.23 0.39 -9.86
N THR A 36 4.58 0.02 -10.96
CA THR A 36 4.72 0.67 -12.27
C THR A 36 3.38 1.26 -12.68
N ASP A 37 3.42 2.39 -13.36
CA ASP A 37 2.24 2.89 -14.07
C ASP A 37 1.98 2.03 -15.31
N GLY A 38 0.69 1.80 -15.59
CA GLY A 38 0.25 0.98 -16.72
C GLY A 38 0.29 1.78 -18.03
N PRO A 39 0.02 1.13 -19.17
CA PRO A 39 0.05 1.76 -20.50
C PRO A 39 -1.04 2.83 -20.75
N HIS A 40 -1.76 3.29 -19.72
CA HIS A 40 -2.94 4.18 -19.82
C HIS A 40 -4.06 3.68 -20.76
N GLU A 41 -4.06 2.40 -21.10
CA GLU A 41 -5.06 1.74 -21.93
C GLU A 41 -5.61 0.51 -21.20
N THR A 42 -6.87 0.18 -21.45
CA THR A 42 -7.48 -1.04 -20.90
C THR A 42 -6.93 -2.25 -21.65
N PRO A 43 -6.31 -3.23 -20.97
CA PRO A 43 -5.78 -4.41 -21.63
C PRO A 43 -6.91 -5.32 -22.13
N GLU A 44 -6.62 -6.14 -23.14
CA GLU A 44 -7.51 -7.24 -23.51
C GLU A 44 -7.61 -8.25 -22.37
N LEU A 45 -8.84 -8.58 -21.97
CA LEU A 45 -9.08 -9.53 -20.90
C LEU A 45 -8.99 -10.96 -21.44
N LEU A 46 -8.06 -11.74 -20.89
CA LEU A 46 -7.86 -13.14 -21.21
C LEU A 46 -8.47 -14.03 -20.12
N ASN A 47 -8.87 -15.25 -20.48
CA ASN A 47 -9.39 -16.23 -19.52
C ASN A 47 -8.32 -16.83 -18.59
N GLU A 48 -7.04 -16.65 -18.93
CA GLU A 48 -5.89 -17.15 -18.19
C GLU A 48 -4.83 -16.05 -18.04
N GLY A 49 -4.10 -16.04 -16.93
CA GLY A 49 -3.01 -15.07 -16.69
C GLY A 49 -3.02 -14.48 -15.28
N ILE A 50 -2.52 -13.24 -15.16
CA ILE A 50 -2.48 -12.49 -13.91
C ILE A 50 -3.83 -11.81 -13.69
N PRO A 51 -4.45 -11.93 -12.50
CA PRO A 51 -5.68 -11.23 -12.19
C PRO A 51 -5.53 -9.71 -12.32
N PHE A 52 -6.44 -9.10 -13.09
CA PHE A 52 -6.56 -7.66 -13.21
C PHE A 52 -7.73 -7.17 -12.35
N ILE A 53 -7.48 -6.18 -11.49
CA ILE A 53 -8.51 -5.56 -10.63
C ILE A 53 -8.58 -4.09 -10.99
N SER A 54 -9.74 -3.62 -11.47
CA SER A 54 -10.00 -2.20 -11.69
C SER A 54 -10.43 -1.51 -10.39
N ALA A 55 -10.25 -0.19 -10.30
CA ALA A 55 -10.74 0.59 -9.16
C ALA A 55 -12.26 0.45 -8.97
N GLU A 56 -13.04 0.31 -10.05
CA GLU A 56 -14.49 0.09 -10.02
C GLU A 56 -14.90 -1.26 -9.42
N ALA A 57 -14.03 -2.27 -9.53
CA ALA A 57 -14.27 -3.58 -8.94
C ALA A 57 -14.14 -3.56 -7.40
N ILE A 58 -13.49 -2.53 -6.84
CA ILE A 58 -13.35 -2.36 -5.39
C ILE A 58 -14.66 -1.82 -4.82
N LYS A 59 -15.47 -2.71 -4.24
CA LYS A 59 -16.71 -2.35 -3.56
C LYS A 59 -16.56 -2.54 -2.06
N LYS A 60 -17.17 -1.66 -1.27
CA LYS A 60 -17.36 -1.93 0.16
C LYS A 60 -18.22 -3.17 0.29
N VAL A 61 -17.69 -4.19 0.94
CA VAL A 61 -18.51 -5.30 1.41
C VAL A 61 -19.26 -4.75 2.62
N SER A 62 -20.55 -4.47 2.45
CA SER A 62 -21.45 -4.17 3.58
C SER A 62 -21.64 -5.45 4.39
N ASP A 63 -21.61 -5.32 5.72
CA ASP A 63 -22.01 -6.38 6.67
C ASP A 63 -23.49 -6.76 6.52
#